data_AF-A0A9D6V6X8-F1
#
_entry.id   AF-A0A9D6V6X8-F1
#
_cell.length_a   1.000
_cell.length_b   1.000
_cell.length_c   1.000
_cell.angle_alpha   90.00
_cell.angle_beta   90.00
_cell.angle_gamma   90.00
#
_symmetry.space_group_name_H-M   'P 1'
#
loop_
_entity.id
_entity.type
_entity.pdbx_description
1 polymer ?
#
loop_
_entity_poly.entity_id
_entity_poly.type
_entity_poly.pdbx_seq_one_letter_code
_entity_poly.pdbx_strand_id
1 'polypeptide(L)'
;MLKKPKTIEEWRKERLRKAKQEKGFILIPMELWNGEAFHALHKAEQLILLECLAQLRYAPSSKKKQNRIPKEQLFQCGLGWLLNKGEFGLPTKYLQERGIKGGDTIARAKKRLVQVGFMDVVTQGSFSKAGRFRYSDRWRAYNSAALFSEHGQPLYDGPLPGYCHYPNIVKHNVAIANSELLSIDSQEADTLGYVQLDLFNDYAGCSANV
;
A
#
# COMPACT_ATOMS: atom_id res chain seq x y z
N MET A 1 -22.43 0.40 28.02
CA MET A 1 -21.21 -0.04 28.74
C MET A 1 -20.06 -0.19 27.74
N LEU A 2 -18.96 0.55 27.90
CA LEU A 2 -17.78 0.42 27.04
C LEU A 2 -17.11 -0.95 27.32
N LYS A 3 -16.96 -1.78 26.29
CA LYS A 3 -16.25 -3.07 26.42
C LYS A 3 -14.80 -2.81 26.79
N LYS A 4 -14.31 -3.43 27.87
CA LYS A 4 -12.91 -3.32 28.30
C LYS A 4 -11.98 -3.81 27.16
N PRO A 5 -10.84 -3.13 26.90
CA PRO A 5 -9.87 -3.59 25.92
C PRO A 5 -9.30 -4.94 26.32
N LYS A 6 -9.33 -5.92 25.41
CA LYS A 6 -8.84 -7.28 25.66
C LYS A 6 -7.37 -7.30 26.08
N THR A 7 -7.00 -8.21 26.98
CA THR A 7 -5.61 -8.49 27.35
C THR A 7 -4.91 -9.34 26.28
N ILE A 8 -3.57 -9.46 26.37
CA ILE A 8 -2.79 -10.29 25.44
C ILE A 8 -3.22 -11.78 25.56
N GLU A 9 -3.48 -12.25 26.78
CA GLU A 9 -3.93 -13.62 27.01
C GLU A 9 -5.33 -13.90 26.43
N GLU A 10 -6.24 -12.91 26.53
CA GLU A 10 -7.56 -13.01 25.93
C GLU A 10 -7.49 -13.06 24.40
N TRP A 11 -6.60 -12.25 23.79
CA TRP A 11 -6.33 -12.34 22.35
C TRP A 11 -5.77 -13.70 21.95
N ARG A 12 -4.86 -14.27 22.75
CA ARG A 12 -4.32 -15.62 22.51
C ARG A 12 -5.42 -16.68 22.56
N LYS A 13 -6.29 -16.64 23.57
CA LYS A 13 -7.44 -17.56 23.68
C LYS A 13 -8.38 -17.43 22.50
N GLU A 14 -8.67 -16.20 22.07
CA GLU A 14 -9.53 -15.95 20.91
C GLU A 14 -8.91 -16.45 19.61
N ARG A 15 -7.60 -16.25 19.40
CA ARG A 15 -6.88 -16.77 18.23
C ARG A 15 -6.98 -18.29 18.16
N LEU A 16 -6.71 -18.99 19.27
CA LEU A 16 -6.82 -20.45 19.32
C LEU A 16 -8.25 -20.92 19.07
N ARG A 17 -9.26 -20.20 19.58
CA ARG A 17 -10.66 -20.49 19.30
C ARG A 17 -11.00 -20.31 17.82
N LYS A 18 -10.58 -19.19 17.22
CA LYS A 18 -10.77 -18.92 15.79
C LYS A 18 -10.10 -19.99 14.93
N ALA A 19 -8.85 -20.35 15.23
CA ALA A 19 -8.13 -21.39 14.49
C ALA A 19 -8.85 -22.76 14.50
N LYS A 20 -9.61 -23.07 15.56
CA LYS A 20 -10.42 -24.30 15.63
C LYS A 20 -11.76 -24.19 14.89
N GLN A 21 -12.33 -22.99 14.81
CA GLN A 21 -13.69 -22.76 14.28
C GLN A 21 -13.68 -22.35 12.80
N GLU A 22 -12.72 -21.52 12.40
CA GLU A 22 -12.56 -20.98 11.06
C GLU A 22 -11.70 -21.96 10.26
N LYS A 23 -12.32 -22.68 9.32
CA LYS A 23 -11.62 -23.49 8.32
C LYS A 23 -11.32 -22.61 7.10
N GLY A 24 -10.07 -22.55 6.66
CA GLY A 24 -9.70 -21.81 5.46
C GLY A 24 -8.20 -21.53 5.33
N PHE A 25 -7.86 -20.84 4.25
CA PHE A 25 -6.50 -20.41 3.93
C PHE A 25 -6.47 -18.88 3.85
N ILE A 26 -5.31 -18.31 4.19
CA ILE A 26 -5.05 -16.89 3.93
C ILE A 26 -4.62 -16.79 2.46
N LEU A 27 -5.31 -15.98 1.69
CA LEU A 27 -4.98 -15.73 0.29
C LEU A 27 -3.98 -14.58 0.21
N ILE A 28 -2.83 -14.85 -0.40
CA ILE A 28 -1.81 -13.83 -0.70
C ILE A 28 -1.61 -13.86 -2.21
N PRO A 29 -1.87 -12.76 -2.94
CA PRO A 29 -1.59 -12.72 -4.37
C PRO A 29 -0.10 -12.92 -4.63
N MET A 30 0.24 -13.68 -5.66
CA MET A 30 1.64 -13.85 -6.08
C MET A 30 2.28 -12.53 -6.48
N GLU A 31 1.51 -11.62 -7.09
CA GLU A 31 1.94 -10.25 -7.40
C GLU A 31 2.37 -9.48 -6.15
N LEU A 32 1.65 -9.67 -5.03
CA LEU A 32 2.01 -9.06 -3.75
C LEU A 32 3.21 -9.76 -3.15
N TRP A 33 3.21 -11.09 -3.12
CA TRP A 33 4.24 -11.90 -2.47
C TRP A 33 5.61 -11.72 -3.12
N ASN A 34 5.66 -11.66 -4.45
CA ASN A 34 6.88 -11.48 -5.23
C ASN A 34 7.18 -10.00 -5.52
N GLY A 35 6.30 -9.08 -5.11
CA GLY A 35 6.42 -7.66 -5.43
C GLY A 35 7.51 -6.97 -4.61
N GLU A 36 8.24 -6.04 -5.24
CA GLU A 36 9.30 -5.28 -4.58
C GLU A 36 8.80 -4.50 -3.36
N ALA A 37 7.57 -3.98 -3.41
CA ALA A 37 6.92 -3.31 -2.30
C ALA A 37 6.86 -4.20 -1.05
N PHE A 38 6.65 -5.51 -1.21
CA PHE A 38 6.60 -6.47 -0.10
C PHE A 38 8.01 -6.81 0.41
N HIS A 39 8.96 -6.98 -0.51
CA HIS A 39 10.36 -7.27 -0.17
C HIS A 39 11.08 -6.07 0.47
N ALA A 40 10.66 -4.85 0.18
CA ALA A 40 11.16 -3.63 0.81
C ALA A 40 10.69 -3.44 2.26
N LEU A 41 9.73 -4.24 2.74
CA LEU A 41 9.24 -4.19 4.11
C LEU A 41 10.17 -4.92 5.08
N HIS A 42 10.32 -4.38 6.28
CA HIS A 42 11.01 -5.07 7.37
C HIS A 42 10.15 -6.22 7.93
N LYS A 43 10.80 -7.18 8.61
CA LYS A 43 10.16 -8.37 9.18
C LYS A 43 8.88 -8.08 9.99
N ALA A 44 8.89 -7.03 10.81
CA ALA A 44 7.72 -6.65 11.61
C ALA A 44 6.57 -6.09 10.74
N GLU A 45 6.89 -5.37 9.67
CA GLU A 45 5.93 -4.81 8.71
C GLU A 45 5.30 -5.91 7.87
N GLN A 46 6.12 -6.84 7.35
CA GLN A 46 5.64 -8.03 6.64
C GLN A 46 4.68 -8.83 7.52
N LEU A 47 5.03 -9.08 8.79
CA LEU A 47 4.17 -9.81 9.71
C LEU A 47 2.83 -9.07 9.92
N ILE A 48 2.85 -7.75 10.14
CA ILE A 48 1.61 -6.98 10.27
C ILE A 48 0.78 -7.04 8.99
N LEU A 49 1.40 -6.93 7.82
CA LEU A 49 0.70 -7.02 6.54
C LEU A 49 0.00 -8.38 6.37
N LEU A 50 0.67 -9.48 6.68
CA LEU A 50 0.06 -10.81 6.66
C LEU A 50 -1.14 -10.91 7.61
N GLU A 51 -1.02 -10.31 8.80
CA GLU A 51 -2.13 -10.22 9.76
C GLU A 51 -3.27 -9.29 9.29
N CYS A 52 -2.99 -8.30 8.45
CA CYS A 52 -4.02 -7.50 7.77
C CYS A 52 -4.77 -8.37 6.77
N LEU A 53 -4.04 -9.07 5.88
CA LEU A 53 -4.64 -9.93 4.85
C LEU A 53 -5.49 -11.04 5.48
N ALA A 54 -5.03 -11.62 6.59
CA ALA A 54 -5.78 -12.62 7.34
C ALA A 54 -7.13 -12.13 7.91
N GLN A 55 -7.29 -10.81 8.08
CA GLN A 55 -8.54 -10.22 8.58
C GLN A 55 -9.50 -9.81 7.47
N LEU A 56 -9.07 -9.82 6.22
CA LEU A 56 -9.93 -9.49 5.08
C LEU A 56 -11.00 -10.56 4.92
N ARG A 57 -12.22 -10.09 4.67
CA ARG A 57 -13.38 -10.95 4.44
C ARG A 57 -13.77 -10.86 2.98
N TYR A 58 -13.60 -11.95 2.26
CA TYR A 58 -13.96 -12.02 0.85
C TYR A 58 -15.47 -12.17 0.68
N ALA A 59 -16.03 -11.43 -0.27
CA ALA A 59 -17.39 -11.63 -0.70
C ALA A 59 -17.51 -12.96 -1.48
N PRO A 60 -18.69 -13.60 -1.50
CA PRO A 60 -18.88 -14.82 -2.27
C PRO A 60 -18.62 -14.60 -3.77
N SER A 61 -17.89 -15.50 -4.42
CA SER A 61 -17.58 -15.40 -5.86
C SER A 61 -18.81 -15.49 -6.78
N SER A 62 -19.92 -16.04 -6.28
CA SER A 62 -21.17 -16.14 -7.04
C SER A 62 -21.87 -14.79 -7.14
N LYS A 63 -21.98 -14.25 -8.36
CA LYS A 63 -22.70 -12.99 -8.66
C LYS A 63 -24.11 -12.97 -8.07
N LYS A 64 -24.84 -14.09 -8.11
CA LYS A 64 -26.20 -14.20 -7.52
C LYS A 64 -26.21 -13.95 -6.01
N LYS A 65 -25.23 -14.50 -5.29
CA LYS A 65 -25.10 -14.31 -3.83
C LYS A 65 -24.57 -12.91 -3.50
N GLN A 66 -23.63 -12.42 -4.31
CA GLN A 66 -23.07 -11.08 -4.16
C GLN A 66 -24.12 -9.98 -4.33
N ASN A 67 -25.01 -10.09 -5.32
CA ASN A 67 -26.08 -9.11 -5.57
C ASN A 67 -27.10 -9.02 -4.42
N ARG A 68 -27.12 -9.98 -3.49
CA ARG A 68 -27.95 -9.93 -2.28
C ARG A 68 -27.29 -9.14 -1.14
N ILE A 69 -26.02 -8.78 -1.28
CA ILE A 69 -25.29 -8.01 -0.27
C ILE A 69 -25.45 -6.52 -0.59
N PRO A 70 -25.78 -5.67 0.39
CA PRO A 70 -25.86 -4.23 0.16
C PRO A 70 -24.56 -3.68 -0.41
N LYS A 71 -24.64 -2.89 -1.49
CA LYS A 71 -23.45 -2.32 -2.17
C LYS A 71 -22.55 -1.52 -1.23
N GLU A 72 -23.14 -0.86 -0.23
CA GLU A 72 -22.41 -0.09 0.79
C GLU A 72 -21.50 -0.95 1.68
N GLN A 73 -21.72 -2.26 1.74
CA GLN A 73 -20.89 -3.19 2.53
C GLN A 73 -19.78 -3.83 1.69
N LEU A 74 -19.83 -3.64 0.38
CA LEU A 74 -18.87 -4.20 -0.57
C LEU A 74 -17.79 -3.17 -0.91
N PHE A 75 -16.57 -3.67 -1.13
CA PHE A 75 -15.44 -2.87 -1.61
C PHE A 75 -14.73 -3.64 -2.71
N GLN A 76 -14.54 -2.98 -3.85
CA GLN A 76 -13.84 -3.56 -5.00
C GLN A 76 -12.36 -3.17 -4.93
N CYS A 77 -11.48 -4.16 -5.07
CA CYS A 77 -10.03 -3.98 -5.07
C CYS A 77 -9.38 -5.05 -5.97
N GLY A 78 -8.05 -5.02 -6.09
CA GLY A 78 -7.26 -5.97 -6.85
C GLY A 78 -7.31 -7.41 -6.30
N LEU A 79 -7.76 -7.61 -5.06
CA LEU A 79 -8.06 -8.92 -4.48
C LEU A 79 -9.48 -9.43 -4.82
N GLY A 80 -10.26 -8.65 -5.56
CA GLY A 80 -11.67 -8.89 -5.83
C GLY A 80 -12.58 -8.09 -4.89
N TRP A 81 -13.74 -8.66 -4.56
CA TRP A 81 -14.74 -8.01 -3.72
C TRP A 81 -14.58 -8.39 -2.25
N LEU A 82 -14.41 -7.38 -1.40
CA LEU A 82 -14.29 -7.53 0.04
C LEU A 82 -15.58 -7.06 0.74
N LEU A 83 -15.90 -7.72 1.85
CA LEU A 83 -16.96 -7.34 2.78
C LEU A 83 -16.46 -6.25 3.74
N ASN A 84 -17.38 -5.64 4.49
CA ASN A 84 -17.08 -4.59 5.47
C ASN A 84 -16.29 -3.42 4.89
N LYS A 85 -16.54 -3.06 3.62
CA LYS A 85 -15.79 -2.02 2.90
C LYS A 85 -14.27 -2.28 2.83
N GLY A 86 -13.83 -3.54 2.96
CA GLY A 86 -12.41 -3.89 3.06
C GLY A 86 -11.73 -3.38 4.33
N GLU A 87 -12.51 -3.03 5.36
CA GLU A 87 -12.02 -2.43 6.59
C GLU A 87 -11.71 -3.48 7.67
N PHE A 88 -10.66 -3.23 8.43
CA PHE A 88 -10.22 -4.08 9.53
C PHE A 88 -9.60 -3.25 10.66
N GLY A 89 -9.47 -3.87 11.83
CA GLY A 89 -8.86 -3.27 13.00
C GLY A 89 -7.51 -3.91 13.31
N LEU A 90 -6.52 -3.10 13.69
CA LEU A 90 -5.22 -3.61 14.17
C LEU A 90 -4.94 -3.15 15.59
N PRO A 91 -5.55 -3.77 16.61
CA PRO A 91 -5.26 -3.44 18.01
C PRO A 91 -3.79 -3.75 18.34
N THR A 92 -3.11 -2.85 19.04
CA THR A 92 -1.70 -3.02 19.42
C THR A 92 -1.48 -4.28 20.26
N LYS A 93 -2.37 -4.59 21.21
CA LYS A 93 -2.29 -5.81 22.03
C LYS A 93 -2.45 -7.10 21.22
N TYR A 94 -3.22 -7.06 20.12
CA TYR A 94 -3.34 -8.18 19.20
C TYR A 94 -1.99 -8.43 18.49
N LEU A 95 -1.34 -7.37 17.99
CA LEU A 95 -0.04 -7.49 17.34
C LEU A 95 1.10 -7.87 18.31
N GLN A 96 0.99 -7.46 19.58
CA GLN A 96 1.89 -7.92 20.64
C GLN A 96 1.74 -9.42 20.91
N GLU A 97 0.50 -9.95 20.90
CA GLU A 97 0.26 -11.39 20.99
C GLU A 97 0.92 -12.15 19.82
N ARG A 98 0.93 -11.54 18.62
CA ARG A 98 1.58 -12.08 17.42
C ARG A 98 3.11 -11.99 17.43
N GLY A 99 3.72 -11.41 18.48
CA GLY A 99 5.17 -11.41 18.69
C GLY A 99 5.87 -10.07 18.53
N ILE A 100 5.14 -8.98 18.21
CA ILE A 100 5.73 -7.64 18.08
C ILE A 100 5.66 -6.92 19.43
N LYS A 101 6.71 -7.03 20.24
CA LYS A 101 6.69 -6.56 21.64
C LYS A 101 6.59 -5.03 21.78
N GLY A 102 7.26 -4.28 20.91
CA GLY A 102 7.36 -2.81 20.99
C GLY A 102 6.16 -2.07 20.40
N GLY A 103 5.48 -1.25 21.21
CA GLY A 103 4.38 -0.40 20.75
C GLY A 103 4.80 0.60 19.67
N ASP A 104 5.99 1.20 19.80
CA ASP A 104 6.53 2.13 18.82
C ASP A 104 6.92 1.45 17.52
N THR A 105 7.40 0.20 17.60
CA THR A 105 7.66 -0.63 16.41
C THR A 105 6.37 -0.92 15.66
N ILE A 106 5.28 -1.25 16.38
CA ILE A 106 3.96 -1.44 15.77
C ILE A 106 3.47 -0.16 15.11
N ALA A 107 3.60 0.99 15.78
CA ALA A 107 3.15 2.27 15.24
C ALA A 107 3.94 2.66 13.98
N ARG A 108 5.27 2.51 14.00
CA ARG A 108 6.14 2.75 12.84
C ARG A 108 5.80 1.82 11.68
N ALA A 109 5.63 0.53 11.95
CA ALA A 109 5.30 -0.45 10.92
C ALA A 109 3.92 -0.18 10.28
N LYS A 110 2.90 0.17 11.08
CA LYS A 110 1.60 0.61 10.54
C LYS A 110 1.74 1.84 9.65
N LYS A 111 2.52 2.84 10.10
CA LYS A 111 2.78 4.05 9.30
C LYS A 111 3.45 3.70 7.99
N ARG A 112 4.47 2.83 8.00
CA ARG A 112 5.20 2.41 6.81
C ARG A 112 4.29 1.68 5.81
N LEU A 113 3.45 0.76 6.28
CA LEU A 113 2.48 0.06 5.43
C LEU A 113 1.46 1.00 4.77
N VAL A 114 1.06 2.08 5.45
CA VAL A 114 0.23 3.14 4.86
C VAL A 114 1.00 3.95 3.81
N GLN A 115 2.27 4.26 4.07
CA GLN A 115 3.13 5.01 3.14
C GLN A 115 3.42 4.22 1.85
N VAL A 116 3.73 2.93 1.97
CA VAL A 116 3.96 2.05 0.80
C VAL A 116 2.64 1.78 0.05
N GLY A 117 1.49 1.97 0.70
CA GLY A 117 0.19 1.87 0.05
C GLY A 117 -0.47 0.50 0.13
N PHE A 118 -0.10 -0.31 1.14
CA PHE A 118 -0.80 -1.57 1.43
C PHE A 118 -2.12 -1.37 2.18
N MET A 119 -2.28 -0.23 2.86
CA MET A 119 -3.52 0.12 3.55
C MET A 119 -3.74 1.62 3.66
N ASP A 120 -5.00 2.00 3.82
CA ASP A 120 -5.46 3.37 4.00
C ASP A 120 -6.05 3.57 5.40
N VAL A 121 -5.91 4.78 5.95
CA VAL A 121 -6.49 5.13 7.26
C VAL A 121 -7.94 5.57 7.07
N VAL A 122 -8.89 4.83 7.66
CA VAL A 122 -10.33 5.13 7.53
C VAL A 122 -10.83 6.02 8.66
N THR A 123 -10.41 5.73 9.89
CA THR A 123 -10.73 6.56 11.05
C THR A 123 -9.42 7.00 11.67
N GLN A 124 -9.26 8.32 11.80
CA GLN A 124 -8.10 8.93 12.46
C GLN A 124 -8.08 8.53 13.93
N GLY A 125 -7.28 7.51 14.23
CA GLY A 125 -6.73 7.26 15.55
C GLY A 125 -5.22 7.37 15.48
N SER A 126 -4.56 7.59 16.61
CA SER A 126 -3.09 7.43 16.65
C SER A 126 -2.71 6.03 16.18
N PHE A 127 -1.60 5.89 15.44
CA PHE A 127 -1.03 4.59 15.07
C PHE A 127 -0.70 3.71 16.30
N SER A 128 -0.55 4.33 17.47
CA SER A 128 -0.42 3.66 18.77
C SER A 128 -1.74 3.10 19.34
N LYS A 129 -2.89 3.59 18.87
CA LYS A 129 -4.24 3.14 19.22
C LYS A 129 -4.81 2.19 18.15
N ALA A 130 -5.98 1.61 18.45
CA ALA A 130 -6.70 0.73 17.52
C ALA A 130 -7.33 1.55 16.39
N GLY A 131 -6.52 1.97 15.41
CA GLY A 131 -7.00 2.58 14.17
C GLY A 131 -7.83 1.60 13.35
N ARG A 132 -8.78 2.13 12.58
CA ARG A 132 -9.47 1.37 11.52
C ARG A 132 -8.75 1.65 10.21
N PHE A 133 -8.37 0.57 9.54
CA PHE A 133 -7.63 0.61 8.28
C PHE A 133 -8.48 -0.06 7.21
N ARG A 134 -8.21 0.28 5.95
CA ARG A 134 -8.78 -0.38 4.77
C ARG A 134 -7.67 -0.91 3.89
N TYR A 135 -7.90 -2.05 3.25
CA TYR A 135 -6.96 -2.55 2.24
C TYR A 135 -6.80 -1.57 1.08
N SER A 136 -5.60 -1.47 0.52
CA SER A 136 -5.29 -0.59 -0.61
C SER A 136 -4.40 -1.32 -1.61
N ASP A 137 -4.60 -1.04 -2.90
CA ASP A 137 -3.75 -1.55 -4.00
C ASP A 137 -2.65 -0.56 -4.40
N ARG A 138 -2.48 0.54 -3.67
CA ARG A 138 -1.52 1.60 -4.02
C ARG A 138 -0.06 1.12 -4.03
N TRP A 139 0.26 0.07 -3.30
CA TRP A 139 1.56 -0.61 -3.35
C TRP A 139 1.93 -1.14 -4.75
N ARG A 140 0.97 -1.36 -5.64
CA ARG A 140 1.28 -1.71 -7.04
C ARG A 140 2.00 -0.58 -7.76
N ALA A 141 1.68 0.68 -7.41
CA ALA A 141 2.38 1.85 -7.93
C ALA A 141 3.83 1.92 -7.42
N TYR A 142 4.11 1.36 -6.23
CA TYR A 142 5.47 1.21 -5.73
C TYR A 142 6.25 0.21 -6.58
N ASN A 143 5.65 -0.93 -6.94
CA ASN A 143 6.30 -1.91 -7.83
C ASN A 143 6.58 -1.31 -9.21
N SER A 144 5.64 -0.51 -9.76
CA SER A 144 5.92 0.21 -11.00
C SER A 144 6.98 1.29 -10.82
N ALA A 145 6.96 2.05 -9.71
CA ALA A 145 7.95 3.10 -9.43
C ALA A 145 9.35 2.57 -9.18
N ALA A 146 9.47 1.35 -8.66
CA ALA A 146 10.74 0.67 -8.47
C ALA A 146 11.27 0.07 -9.79
N LEU A 147 10.38 -0.46 -10.64
CA LEU A 147 10.69 -0.69 -12.07
C LEU A 147 11.09 0.62 -12.79
N PHE A 148 10.47 1.75 -12.45
CA PHE A 148 10.91 3.08 -12.92
C PHE A 148 12.23 3.50 -12.29
N SER A 149 12.61 3.07 -11.08
CA SER A 149 13.92 3.43 -10.52
C SER A 149 15.10 2.77 -11.25
N GLU A 150 14.87 1.68 -11.98
CA GLU A 150 15.80 1.13 -12.97
C GLU A 150 15.76 1.87 -14.33
N HIS A 151 14.75 2.72 -14.57
CA HIS A 151 14.49 3.44 -15.84
C HIS A 151 14.11 4.95 -15.73
N GLY A 152 14.46 5.65 -14.64
CA GLY A 152 14.16 7.08 -14.44
C GLY A 152 12.93 7.39 -13.55
N GLN A 153 12.99 8.52 -12.84
CA GLN A 153 12.17 8.84 -11.67
C GLN A 153 10.63 8.74 -11.85
N PRO A 154 9.89 8.37 -10.78
CA PRO A 154 8.43 8.32 -10.82
C PRO A 154 7.82 9.72 -10.89
N LEU A 155 6.94 9.93 -11.86
CA LEU A 155 6.08 11.10 -11.97
C LEU A 155 4.99 11.03 -10.88
N TYR A 156 5.04 11.95 -9.92
CA TYR A 156 3.98 12.18 -8.94
C TYR A 156 2.97 13.18 -9.50
N ASP A 157 1.74 12.72 -9.81
CA ASP A 157 0.62 13.59 -10.25
C ASP A 157 -0.21 14.15 -9.08
N GLY A 158 0.31 14.14 -7.84
CA GLY A 158 -0.42 14.69 -6.71
C GLY A 158 0.43 15.03 -5.48
N PRO A 159 0.01 16.03 -4.69
CA PRO A 159 0.79 16.47 -3.54
C PRO A 159 0.77 15.42 -2.43
N LEU A 160 1.98 15.10 -1.93
CA LEU A 160 2.18 14.25 -0.76
C LEU A 160 1.45 14.83 0.47
N PRO A 161 0.78 13.99 1.27
CA PRO A 161 0.05 14.45 2.46
C PRO A 161 1.02 15.06 3.48
N GLY A 162 0.85 16.37 3.72
CA GLY A 162 1.74 17.19 4.54
C GLY A 162 2.11 18.54 3.91
N TYR A 163 1.80 18.74 2.62
CA TYR A 163 2.04 20.01 1.95
C TYR A 163 0.90 21.01 2.23
N CYS A 164 1.22 22.13 2.88
CA CYS A 164 0.30 23.23 3.09
C CYS A 164 0.39 24.19 1.90
N HIS A 165 -0.66 24.27 1.07
CA HIS A 165 -0.77 25.28 0.01
C HIS A 165 -1.04 26.65 0.64
N TYR A 166 0.01 27.38 1.04
CA TYR A 166 -0.08 28.84 1.20
C TYR A 166 0.40 29.52 -0.09
N PRO A 167 -0.48 30.22 -0.83
CA PRO A 167 -0.15 30.84 -2.12
C PRO A 167 0.99 31.85 -2.07
N ASN A 168 1.28 32.42 -0.89
CA ASN A 168 2.29 33.45 -0.71
C ASN A 168 3.72 32.89 -0.62
N ILE A 169 3.91 31.64 -0.17
CA ILE A 169 5.23 31.02 -0.06
C ILE A 169 5.71 30.52 -1.43
N VAL A 170 4.80 30.02 -2.28
CA VAL A 170 5.15 29.62 -3.65
C VAL A 170 5.62 30.83 -4.46
N LYS A 171 4.93 31.97 -4.35
CA LYS A 171 5.36 33.22 -5.00
C LYS A 171 6.71 33.71 -4.47
N HIS A 172 6.93 33.62 -3.15
CA HIS A 172 8.20 33.99 -2.52
C HIS A 172 9.36 33.08 -2.99
N ASN A 173 9.14 31.77 -3.04
CA ASN A 173 10.16 30.81 -3.48
C ASN A 173 10.46 30.90 -4.97
N VAL A 174 9.44 31.17 -5.82
CA VAL A 174 9.65 31.45 -7.25
C VAL A 174 10.43 32.75 -7.45
N ALA A 175 10.14 33.80 -6.66
CA ALA A 175 10.90 35.05 -6.72
C ALA A 175 12.37 34.86 -6.30
N ILE A 176 12.65 34.05 -5.28
CA ILE A 176 14.00 33.70 -4.86
C ILE A 176 14.72 32.86 -5.93
N ALA A 177 14.08 31.81 -6.44
CA ALA A 177 14.68 30.95 -7.48
C ALA A 177 14.99 31.72 -8.77
N ASN A 178 14.12 32.66 -9.17
CA ASN A 178 14.37 33.51 -10.33
C ASN A 178 15.46 34.56 -10.08
N SER A 179 15.69 34.97 -8.82
CA SER A 179 16.80 35.86 -8.47
C SER A 179 18.15 35.14 -8.48
N GLU A 180 18.18 33.85 -8.15
CA GLU A 180 19.39 33.01 -8.23
C GLU A 180 19.75 32.66 -9.68
N LEU A 181 18.75 32.45 -10.55
CA LEU A 181 18.94 32.15 -11.98
C LEU A 181 19.53 33.33 -12.79
N LEU A 182 19.35 34.58 -12.37
CA LEU A 182 19.95 35.75 -13.05
C LEU A 182 21.43 35.95 -12.69
N SER A 183 21.99 35.14 -11.79
CA SER A 183 23.40 35.22 -11.38
C SER A 183 24.29 34.14 -12.03
N ILE A 184 23.71 33.29 -12.88
CA ILE A 184 24.38 32.15 -13.53
C ILE A 184 24.10 32.20 -15.03
N ASP A 185 24.47 33.30 -15.67
CA ASP A 185 24.45 33.43 -17.13
C ASP A 185 25.86 33.81 -17.61
N SER A 186 26.75 32.82 -17.63
CA SER A 186 27.93 32.81 -18.49
C SER A 186 28.46 31.38 -18.64
N GLN A 187 28.43 30.89 -19.89
CA GLN A 187 28.95 29.62 -20.48
C GLN A 187 27.82 28.64 -20.88
N GLU A 188 27.31 28.66 -22.12
CA GLU A 188 27.82 27.97 -23.34
C GLU A 188 28.03 26.44 -23.13
N ALA A 189 27.58 25.50 -23.96
CA ALA A 189 27.00 25.53 -25.30
C ALA A 189 26.28 24.19 -25.63
N ASP A 190 25.24 24.28 -26.45
CA ASP A 190 24.86 23.46 -27.62
C ASP A 190 25.33 21.98 -27.74
N THR A 191 24.39 21.04 -27.86
CA THR A 191 24.02 20.37 -29.14
C THR A 191 22.97 19.24 -28.97
N LEU A 192 21.97 19.28 -29.86
CA LEU A 192 20.84 18.36 -30.03
C LEU A 192 21.22 17.05 -30.75
N GLY A 193 20.57 15.94 -30.40
CA GLY A 193 20.61 14.69 -31.18
C GLY A 193 19.66 13.61 -30.66
N TYR A 194 18.43 13.56 -31.18
CA TYR A 194 17.48 12.47 -30.98
C TYR A 194 17.93 11.22 -31.77
N VAL A 195 17.99 10.05 -31.13
CA VAL A 195 17.96 8.74 -31.80
C VAL A 195 16.94 7.86 -31.09
N GLN A 196 15.80 7.63 -31.76
CA GLN A 196 14.79 6.63 -31.42
C GLN A 196 15.29 5.26 -31.87
N LEU A 197 15.37 4.29 -30.96
CA LEU A 197 15.70 2.89 -31.28
C LEU A 197 14.44 2.03 -31.10
N ASP A 198 13.78 1.74 -32.24
CA ASP A 198 12.81 0.65 -32.35
C ASP A 198 13.57 -0.69 -32.38
N LEU A 199 13.35 -1.55 -31.38
CA LEU A 199 13.87 -2.92 -31.38
C LEU A 199 12.71 -3.94 -31.28
N PHE A 200 12.24 -4.35 -32.48
CA PHE A 200 11.66 -5.66 -32.85
C PHE A 200 10.29 -6.04 -32.23
N ASN A 201 9.14 -6.13 -32.91
CA ASN A 201 8.71 -6.25 -34.32
C ASN A 201 8.95 -7.55 -35.11
N ASP A 202 9.51 -8.61 -34.51
CA ASP A 202 9.65 -9.91 -35.18
C ASP A 202 8.90 -11.05 -34.46
N TYR A 203 7.57 -10.99 -34.52
CA TYR A 203 6.69 -12.16 -34.45
C TYR A 203 5.94 -12.26 -35.79
N ALA A 204 6.61 -12.75 -36.83
CA ALA A 204 5.93 -13.24 -38.02
C ALA A 204 6.83 -14.16 -38.87
N GLY A 205 6.58 -15.47 -38.77
CA GLY A 205 6.79 -16.41 -39.87
C GLY A 205 8.12 -17.15 -39.90
N CYS A 206 8.10 -18.45 -39.56
CA CYS A 206 8.10 -19.49 -40.60
C CYS A 206 8.11 -20.90 -39.97
N SER A 207 7.13 -21.67 -40.40
CA SER A 207 7.01 -23.13 -40.30
C SER A 207 8.13 -23.85 -41.07
N ALA A 208 8.58 -25.00 -40.57
CA ALA A 208 8.53 -26.33 -41.24
C ALA A 208 9.74 -27.22 -40.88
N ASN A 209 9.41 -28.43 -40.42
CA ASN A 209 10.03 -29.75 -40.66
C ASN A 209 11.56 -29.89 -40.68
N VAL A 210 12.10 -30.68 -39.72
CA VAL A 210 12.70 -32.01 -39.96
C VAL A 210 12.37 -32.91 -38.77
#